data_AF-A0A6L3FDI7-F1
#
_entry.id   AF-A0A6L3FDI7-F1
#
_cell.length_a   1.000
_cell.length_b   1.000
_cell.length_c   1.000
_cell.angle_alpha   90.00
_cell.angle_beta   90.00
_cell.angle_gamma   90.00
#
_symmetry.space_group_name_H-M   'P 1'
#
loop_
_entity.id
_entity.type
_entity.pdbx_description
1 polymer ?
#
loop_
_entity_poly.entity_id
_entity_poly.type
_entity_poly.pdbx_seq_one_letter_code
_entity_poly.pdbx_strand_id
1 'polypeptide(L)' 'WRYMIDAKYQGKGYGRSAINLLVDYVKTRPGAKELLVTYVPGEGSPEKFYEKAGFVNTGVEHDGEWEMKLTLE' A
#
# COMPACT_ATOMS: atom_id res chain seq x y z
N TRP A 1 -2.93 11.68 2.77
CA TRP A 1 -1.94 11.84 1.67
C TRP A 1 -2.23 10.76 0.63
N ARG A 2 -1.75 10.88 -0.62
CA ARG A 2 -2.00 9.88 -1.66
C ARG A 2 -0.70 9.37 -2.27
N TYR A 3 -0.63 8.06 -2.50
CA TYR A 3 0.44 7.43 -3.25
C TYR A 3 0.01 7.27 -4.71
N MET A 4 0.69 7.96 -5.63
CA MET A 4 0.29 8.02 -7.03
C MET A 4 1.50 7.84 -7.94
N ILE A 5 1.30 7.05 -8.99
CA ILE A 5 2.21 6.97 -10.13
C ILE A 5 1.48 7.59 -11.32
N ASP A 6 2.13 8.52 -11.99
CA ASP A 6 1.61 9.12 -13.22
C ASP A 6 1.24 8.02 -14.22
N ALA A 7 0.08 8.16 -14.86
CA ALA A 7 -0.50 7.19 -15.79
C ALA A 7 0.50 6.74 -16.87
N LYS A 8 1.35 7.63 -17.40
CA LYS A 8 2.34 7.29 -18.44
C LYS A 8 3.46 6.35 -17.96
N TYR A 9 3.59 6.20 -16.65
CA TYR A 9 4.60 5.37 -15.99
C TYR A 9 4.00 4.19 -15.22
N GLN A 10 2.67 4.02 -15.23
CA GLN A 10 2.02 2.84 -14.65
C GLN A 10 2.37 1.58 -15.46
N GLY A 11 2.25 0.40 -14.83
CA GLY A 11 2.58 -0.89 -15.44
C GLY A 11 4.08 -1.18 -15.62
N LYS A 12 4.97 -0.23 -15.28
CA LYS A 12 6.43 -0.35 -15.44
C LYS A 12 7.17 -0.79 -14.17
N GLY A 13 6.44 -1.15 -13.12
CA GLY A 13 7.02 -1.59 -11.84
C GLY A 13 7.41 -0.48 -10.86
N TYR A 14 7.36 0.80 -11.24
CA TYR A 14 7.74 1.91 -10.34
C TYR A 14 6.96 1.93 -9.04
N GLY A 15 5.64 1.68 -9.09
CA GLY A 15 4.80 1.61 -7.90
C GLY A 15 5.30 0.56 -6.90
N ARG A 16 5.75 -0.60 -7.38
CA ARG A 16 6.32 -1.65 -6.53
C ARG A 16 7.66 -1.20 -5.97
N SER A 17 8.57 -0.69 -6.80
CA SER A 17 9.91 -0.28 -6.37
C SER A 17 9.84 0.81 -5.29
N ALA A 18 8.98 1.82 -5.47
CA ALA A 18 8.84 2.89 -4.49
C ALA A 18 8.19 2.42 -3.17
N ILE A 19 7.23 1.47 -3.21
CA ILE A 19 6.72 0.85 -1.97
C ILE A 19 7.80 0.06 -1.24
N ASN A 20 8.61 -0.73 -1.95
CA ASN A 20 9.68 -1.50 -1.31
C ASN A 20 10.69 -0.56 -0.62
N LEU A 21 11.12 0.51 -1.30
CA LEU A 21 12.00 1.52 -0.72
C LEU A 21 11.38 2.21 0.51
N LEU A 22 10.08 2.50 0.46
CA LEU A 22 9.35 3.06 1.60
C LEU A 22 9.33 2.07 2.77
N VAL A 23 9.02 0.80 2.52
CA VAL A 23 9.01 -0.26 3.54
C VAL A 23 10.38 -0.40 4.19
N ASP A 24 11.45 -0.51 3.39
CA ASP A 24 12.82 -0.62 3.88
C ASP A 24 13.20 0.60 4.73
N TYR A 25 12.82 1.81 4.28
CA TYR A 25 13.04 3.02 5.06
C TYR A 25 12.27 3.01 6.39
N VAL A 26 10.99 2.64 6.38
CA VAL A 26 10.15 2.66 7.58
C VAL A 26 10.60 1.61 8.60
N LYS A 27 11.07 0.44 8.17
CA LYS A 27 11.67 -0.58 9.05
C LYS A 27 12.84 -0.04 9.89
N THR A 28 13.55 0.98 9.41
CA THR A 28 14.64 1.60 10.18
C THR A 28 14.18 2.60 11.25
N ARG A 29 12.88 2.90 11.34
CA ARG A 29 12.35 3.89 12.30
C ARG A 29 12.06 3.21 13.65
N PRO A 30 12.48 3.79 14.79
CA PRO A 30 12.22 3.20 16.10
C PRO A 30 10.73 2.98 16.34
N GLY A 31 10.35 1.76 16.70
CA GLY A 31 8.97 1.40 17.05
C GLY A 31 8.00 1.23 15.88
N ALA A 32 8.48 1.28 14.63
CA ALA A 32 7.66 0.93 13.48
C ALA A 32 7.29 -0.56 13.51
N LYS A 33 5.99 -0.87 13.38
CA LYS A 33 5.45 -2.25 13.44
C LYS A 33 4.64 -2.63 12.21
N GLU A 34 4.02 -1.65 11.57
CA GLU A 34 3.15 -1.87 10.42
C GLU A 34 3.02 -0.61 9.57
N LEU A 35 2.60 -0.81 8.33
CA LEU A 35 2.09 0.25 7.46
C LEU A 35 0.61 0.00 7.19
N LEU A 36 -0.19 1.07 7.29
CA LEU A 36 -1.61 1.04 6.96
C LEU A 36 -1.87 1.83 5.68
N VAL A 37 -2.76 1.30 4.85
CA VAL A 37 -3.31 1.98 3.67
C VAL A 37 -4.81 1.76 3.63
N THR A 38 -5.53 2.70 3.02
CA THR A 38 -6.94 2.55 2.70
C THR A 38 -7.14 2.64 1.19
N TYR A 39 -8.18 1.99 0.67
CA TYR A 39 -8.53 2.04 -0.75
C TYR A 39 -10.03 1.92 -0.97
N VAL A 40 -10.55 2.56 -2.01
CA VAL A 40 -11.92 2.34 -2.47
C VAL A 40 -11.95 1.09 -3.37
N PRO A 41 -12.82 0.10 -3.11
CA PRO A 41 -12.95 -1.08 -3.95
C PRO A 41 -13.63 -0.73 -5.28
N GLY A 42 -13.30 -1.48 -6.34
CA GLY A 42 -13.88 -1.27 -7.67
C GLY A 42 -12.89 -1.50 -8.81
N GLU A 43 -13.35 -1.25 -10.03
CA GLU A 43 -12.50 -1.36 -11.22
C GLU A 43 -11.33 -0.36 -11.15
N GLY A 44 -10.11 -0.84 -11.41
CA GLY A 44 -8.90 -0.02 -11.30
C GLY A 44 -8.43 0.25 -9.86
N SER A 45 -9.08 -0.34 -8.85
CA SER A 45 -8.65 -0.25 -7.45
C SER A 45 -7.20 -0.74 -7.24
N PRO A 46 -6.43 -0.11 -6.33
CA PRO A 46 -5.09 -0.55 -5.99
C PRO A 46 -5.04 -1.79 -5.07
N GLU A 47 -6.18 -2.38 -4.70
CA GLU A 47 -6.29 -3.57 -3.85
C GLU A 47 -5.27 -4.66 -4.22
N LYS A 48 -5.37 -5.19 -5.44
CA LYS A 48 -4.46 -6.24 -5.94
C LYS A 48 -3.00 -5.82 -6.01
N PHE A 49 -2.73 -4.51 -6.13
CA PHE A 49 -1.37 -3.99 -6.09
C PHE A 49 -0.80 -4.11 -4.67
N TYR A 50 -1.57 -3.72 -3.65
CA TYR A 50 -1.20 -3.82 -2.25
C TYR A 50 -1.15 -5.28 -1.76
N GLU A 51 -2.10 -6.13 -2.14
CA GLU A 51 -2.07 -7.58 -1.86
C GLU A 51 -0.76 -8.20 -2.34
N LYS A 52 -0.38 -7.94 -3.59
CA LYS A 52 0.89 -8.43 -4.13
C LYS A 52 2.08 -7.84 -3.37
N ALA A 53 1.95 -6.67 -2.74
CA ALA A 53 3.01 -6.05 -1.95
C ALA A 53 3.13 -6.61 -0.53
N GLY A 54 2.28 -7.59 -0.18
CA GLY A 54 2.26 -8.22 1.14
C GLY A 54 1.28 -7.56 2.12
N PHE A 55 0.51 -6.56 1.69
CA PHE A 55 -0.55 -6.01 2.53
C PHE A 55 -1.71 -7.01 2.59
N VAL A 56 -2.36 -7.07 3.74
CA VAL A 56 -3.52 -7.92 4.00
C VAL A 56 -4.67 -7.04 4.48
N ASN A 57 -5.87 -7.27 3.95
CA ASN A 57 -7.07 -6.57 4.37
C ASN A 57 -7.34 -6.80 5.86
N THR A 58 -7.67 -5.75 6.61
CA THR A 58 -7.89 -5.85 8.07
C THR A 58 -9.35 -6.13 8.43
N GLY A 59 -10.27 -6.04 7.46
CA GLY A 59 -11.71 -6.12 7.64
C GLY A 59 -12.34 -4.81 8.13
N VAL A 60 -11.54 -3.76 8.34
CA VAL A 60 -12.02 -2.43 8.77
C VAL A 60 -12.36 -1.59 7.55
N GLU A 61 -13.51 -0.94 7.60
CA GLU A 61 -14.03 -0.04 6.57
C GLU A 61 -14.21 1.36 7.16
N HIS A 62 -13.80 2.37 6.38
CA HIS A 62 -13.85 3.78 6.72
C HIS A 62 -14.43 4.57 5.54
N ASP A 63 -15.71 4.98 5.63
CA ASP A 63 -16.38 5.84 4.65
C ASP A 63 -16.23 5.39 3.17
N GLY A 64 -16.33 4.08 2.92
CA GLY A 64 -16.18 3.43 1.62
C GLY A 64 -14.75 2.99 1.30
N GLU A 65 -13.77 3.27 2.16
CA GLU A 65 -12.40 2.82 2.01
C GLU A 65 -12.09 1.62 2.92
N TRP A 66 -11.54 0.56 2.35
CA TRP A 66 -11.12 -0.63 3.09
C TRP A 66 -9.66 -0.51 3.50
N GLU A 67 -9.38 -0.83 4.76
CA GLU A 67 -8.04 -0.80 5.32
C GLU A 67 -7.26 -2.09 5.02
N MET A 68 -5.99 -1.94 4.68
CA MET A 68 -5.02 -3.03 4.62
C MET A 68 -3.78 -2.69 5.44
N LYS A 69 -3.13 -3.71 5.97
CA LYS A 69 -1.89 -3.60 6.73
C LYS A 69 -0.78 -4.45 6.17
N LEU A 70 0.45 -3.94 6.26
CA LEU A 70 1.68 -4.70 6.08
C LEU A 70 2.44 -4.71 7.41
N THR A 71 2.62 -5.89 8.01
CA THR A 71 3.46 -6.05 9.19
C THR A 71 4.93 -5.88 8.82
N LEU A 72 5.65 -5.07 9.60
CA LEU A 72 7.06 -4.84 9.46
C LEU A 72 7.81 -5.74 10.44
N GLU A 73 8.33 -6.86 9.94
CA GLU A 73 9.32 -7.69 10.65
C GLU A 73 10.72 -7.05 10.62
#